data_AF-A0ABD7IWE9-F1
#
_entry.id   AF-A0ABD7IWE9-F1
#
_cell.length_a   1.000
_cell.length_b   1.000
_cell.length_c   1.000
_cell.angle_alpha   90.00
_cell.angle_beta   90.00
_cell.angle_gamma   90.00
#
_symmetry.space_group_name_H-M   'P 1'
#
loop_
_entity.id
_entity.type
_entity.pdbx_description
1 polymer ?
#
loop_
_entity_poly.entity_id
_entity_poly.type
_entity_poly.pdbx_seq_one_letter_code
_entity_poly.pdbx_strand_id
1 'polypeptide(L)'
;MLTKEIIENFGFPESLKGMDLVYCFDDELGDEEIMGRECHCKKTSVKFFLYNPKNRDTVFTMDFYLKECHKKSLFNPIQIDEPIAYLQHIGTNTSYRGRGIASYYVEKLVEFCENNGRKFLLLDIAPSEKNQGLDAIQLEKFYKSKETDKVKICFV
;
A
#
# COMPACT_ATOMS: atom_id res chain seq x y z
N MET A 1 -3.32 -16.35 0.07
CA MET A 1 -4.14 -15.89 1.21
C MET A 1 -3.26 -14.98 2.05
N LEU A 2 -3.76 -13.84 2.52
CA LEU A 2 -2.97 -12.91 3.34
C LEU A 2 -2.92 -13.37 4.80
N THR A 3 -1.75 -13.18 5.43
CA THR A 3 -1.48 -13.42 6.85
C THR A 3 -0.57 -12.30 7.38
N LYS A 4 -0.52 -12.12 8.71
CA LYS A 4 0.39 -11.13 9.34
C LYS A 4 1.84 -11.40 8.97
N GLU A 5 2.25 -12.67 9.04
CA GLU A 5 3.59 -13.13 8.68
C GLU A 5 3.99 -12.74 7.25
N ILE A 6 3.09 -12.85 6.27
CA ILE A 6 3.38 -12.42 4.88
C ILE A 6 3.72 -10.93 4.81
N ILE A 7 2.97 -10.10 5.55
CA ILE A 7 3.14 -8.65 5.54
C ILE A 7 4.36 -8.22 6.36
N GLU A 8 4.61 -8.86 7.48
CA GLU A 8 5.81 -8.66 8.29
C GLU A 8 7.07 -9.07 7.52
N ASN A 9 6.99 -10.14 6.71
CA ASN A 9 8.06 -10.56 5.80
C ASN A 9 8.34 -9.58 4.65
N PHE A 10 7.50 -8.55 4.44
CA PHE A 10 7.89 -7.46 3.56
C PHE A 10 9.13 -6.74 4.09
N GLY A 11 9.33 -6.73 5.41
CA GLY A 11 10.47 -6.11 6.06
C GLY A 11 10.45 -4.58 6.02
N PHE A 12 11.57 -3.98 6.38
CA PHE A 12 11.70 -2.52 6.44
C PHE A 12 12.70 -2.03 5.38
N PRO A 13 12.48 -0.84 4.78
CA PRO A 13 13.51 -0.19 3.98
C PRO A 13 14.71 0.18 4.86
N GLU A 14 15.92 0.20 4.29
CA GLU A 14 17.16 0.52 5.01
C GLU A 14 17.10 1.90 5.70
N SER A 15 16.31 2.84 5.15
CA SER A 15 16.09 4.17 5.72
C SER A 15 15.34 4.18 7.08
N LEU A 16 14.77 3.04 7.48
CA LEU A 16 14.09 2.84 8.76
C LEU A 16 14.85 1.90 9.71
N LYS A 17 16.06 1.49 9.35
CA LYS A 17 16.87 0.58 10.15
C LYS A 17 17.19 1.18 11.53
N GLY A 18 17.08 0.36 12.57
CA GLY A 18 17.38 0.75 13.96
C GLY A 18 16.26 1.55 14.66
N MET A 19 15.12 1.74 14.00
CA MET A 19 13.96 2.44 14.59
C MET A 19 13.05 1.54 15.44
N ASP A 20 13.36 0.23 15.56
CA ASP A 20 12.58 -0.76 16.32
C ASP A 20 11.07 -0.70 16.00
N LEU A 21 10.75 -0.56 14.71
CA LEU A 21 9.38 -0.42 14.23
C LEU A 21 8.58 -1.71 14.40
N VAL A 22 7.28 -1.56 14.59
CA VAL A 22 6.33 -2.68 14.75
C VAL A 22 5.25 -2.58 13.68
N TYR A 23 4.90 -3.72 13.10
CA TYR A 23 3.71 -3.85 12.26
C TYR A 23 2.46 -3.94 13.13
N CYS A 24 1.51 -3.04 12.89
CA CYS A 24 0.24 -3.01 13.60
C CYS A 24 -0.91 -3.31 12.64
N PHE A 25 -1.84 -4.15 13.09
CA PHE A 25 -2.98 -4.65 12.31
C PHE A 25 -4.32 -4.44 13.04
N ASP A 26 -4.33 -3.54 14.00
CA ASP A 26 -5.46 -3.07 14.81
C ASP A 26 -5.22 -1.58 15.10
N ASP A 27 -6.24 -0.88 15.57
CA ASP A 27 -6.20 0.59 15.69
C ASP A 27 -5.61 1.08 17.01
N GLU A 28 -5.10 0.21 17.89
CA GLU A 28 -4.84 0.56 19.31
C GLU A 28 -3.74 1.60 19.50
N LEU A 29 -2.74 1.64 18.61
CA LEU A 29 -1.52 2.43 18.80
C LEU A 29 -1.36 3.59 17.82
N GLY A 30 -2.14 3.60 16.74
CA GLY A 30 -1.87 4.47 15.59
C GLY A 30 -2.51 5.85 15.70
N ASP A 31 -1.92 6.79 14.98
CA ASP A 31 -2.54 8.07 14.70
C ASP A 31 -3.62 7.93 13.61
N GLU A 32 -4.90 8.03 14.00
CA GLU A 32 -6.05 7.93 13.08
C GLU A 32 -5.97 8.91 11.90
N GLU A 33 -5.29 10.05 12.04
CA GLU A 33 -5.15 11.01 10.93
C GLU A 33 -4.28 10.46 9.79
N ILE A 34 -3.35 9.55 10.13
CA ILE A 34 -2.40 8.97 9.18
C ILE A 34 -2.87 7.59 8.74
N MET A 35 -3.16 6.69 9.69
CA MET A 35 -3.56 5.31 9.38
C MET A 35 -5.03 5.20 8.93
N GLY A 36 -5.87 6.17 9.25
CA GLY A 36 -7.32 6.03 9.16
C GLY A 36 -7.84 5.04 10.22
N ARG A 37 -8.93 4.34 9.91
CA ARG A 37 -9.58 3.36 10.81
C ARG A 37 -9.61 1.96 10.24
N GLU A 38 -9.93 0.99 11.08
CA GLU A 38 -10.18 -0.40 10.73
C GLU A 38 -8.93 -1.12 10.19
N CYS A 39 -7.78 -0.94 10.83
CA CYS A 39 -6.63 -1.80 10.58
C CYS A 39 -7.01 -3.26 10.84
N HIS A 40 -6.56 -4.15 9.96
CA HIS A 40 -6.93 -5.56 10.00
C HIS A 40 -5.98 -6.40 9.16
N CYS A 41 -5.91 -7.70 9.46
CA CYS A 41 -5.33 -8.70 8.56
C CYS A 41 -6.34 -9.83 8.34
N LYS A 42 -7.02 -9.81 7.19
CA LYS A 42 -8.01 -10.82 6.78
C LYS A 42 -7.47 -11.58 5.57
N LYS A 43 -8.09 -12.72 5.25
CA LYS A 43 -7.63 -13.62 4.16
C LYS A 43 -7.44 -12.94 2.80
N THR A 44 -8.23 -11.92 2.50
CA THR A 44 -8.29 -11.23 1.20
C THR A 44 -8.15 -9.71 1.33
N SER A 45 -7.92 -9.17 2.52
CA SER A 45 -7.82 -7.73 2.74
C SER A 45 -6.89 -7.47 3.91
N VAL A 46 -6.01 -6.48 3.75
CA VAL A 46 -5.10 -6.09 4.81
C VAL A 46 -4.94 -4.59 4.83
N LYS A 47 -5.04 -4.06 6.05
CA LYS A 47 -4.70 -2.69 6.36
C LYS A 47 -3.79 -2.70 7.57
N PHE A 48 -2.60 -2.15 7.40
CA PHE A 48 -1.59 -2.11 8.44
C PHE A 48 -0.92 -0.74 8.50
N PHE A 49 -0.22 -0.50 9.60
CA PHE A 49 0.69 0.62 9.72
C PHE A 49 1.97 0.22 10.44
N LEU A 50 3.01 1.03 10.25
CA LEU A 50 4.26 0.92 10.99
C LEU A 50 4.23 1.90 12.16
N TYR A 51 4.38 1.38 13.36
CA TYR A 51 4.45 2.16 14.58
C TYR A 51 5.90 2.27 15.06
N ASN A 52 6.28 3.46 15.52
CA ASN A 52 7.54 3.68 16.21
C ASN A 52 7.27 3.85 17.72
N PRO A 53 7.60 2.84 18.55
CA PRO A 53 7.31 2.90 19.99
C PRO A 53 8.06 3.99 20.74
N LYS A 54 9.23 4.43 20.25
CA LYS A 54 10.06 5.45 20.91
C LYS A 54 9.42 6.84 20.80
N ASN A 55 8.92 7.16 19.61
CA ASN A 55 8.31 8.46 19.33
C ASN A 55 6.79 8.45 19.47
N ARG A 56 6.20 7.25 19.60
CA ARG A 56 4.76 7.01 19.66
C ARG A 56 4.00 7.56 18.45
N ASP A 57 4.57 7.40 17.26
CA ASP A 57 3.99 7.90 16.03
C ASP A 57 3.82 6.81 14.96
N THR A 58 2.83 7.03 14.09
CA THR A 58 2.64 6.26 12.86
C THR A 58 3.62 6.75 11.81
N VAL A 59 4.46 5.85 11.29
CA VAL A 59 5.45 6.16 10.24
C VAL A 59 4.84 6.04 8.85
N PHE A 60 4.07 4.97 8.63
CA PHE A 60 3.56 4.56 7.33
C PHE A 60 2.28 3.75 7.48
N THR A 61 1.40 3.79 6.49
CA THR A 61 0.23 2.91 6.39
C THR A 61 0.01 2.44 4.96
N MET A 62 -0.56 1.24 4.82
CA MET A 62 -1.00 0.69 3.55
C MET A 62 -2.26 -0.15 3.75
N ASP A 63 -3.21 0.00 2.83
CA ASP A 63 -4.46 -0.75 2.74
C ASP A 63 -4.60 -1.33 1.33
N PHE A 64 -4.67 -2.65 1.23
CA PHE A 64 -4.93 -3.32 -0.04
C PHE A 64 -5.73 -4.60 0.14
N TYR A 65 -6.42 -5.00 -0.92
CA TYR A 65 -7.21 -6.22 -0.93
C TYR A 65 -7.07 -7.00 -2.23
N LEU A 66 -7.43 -8.27 -2.19
CA LEU A 66 -7.37 -9.22 -3.29
C LEU A 66 -8.78 -9.43 -3.86
N LYS A 67 -8.87 -9.48 -5.18
CA LYS A 67 -10.10 -9.86 -5.90
C LYS A 67 -9.77 -10.89 -6.97
N GLU A 68 -10.73 -11.76 -7.25
CA GLU A 68 -10.61 -12.76 -8.34
C GLU A 68 -10.86 -12.15 -9.73
N CYS A 69 -11.56 -11.02 -9.78
CA CYS A 69 -11.78 -10.22 -10.99
C CYS A 69 -12.14 -8.78 -10.62
N HIS A 70 -11.96 -7.86 -11.58
CA HIS A 70 -12.46 -6.49 -11.51
C HIS A 70 -13.51 -6.27 -12.60
N LYS A 71 -14.75 -6.02 -12.17
CA LYS A 71 -15.87 -5.83 -13.11
C LYS A 71 -16.00 -4.36 -13.47
N LYS A 72 -16.26 -4.09 -14.75
CA LYS A 72 -16.64 -2.76 -15.23
C LYS A 72 -17.82 -2.21 -14.42
N SER A 73 -17.80 -0.92 -14.16
CA SER A 73 -18.89 -0.17 -13.55
C SER A 73 -19.19 1.09 -14.36
N LEU A 74 -20.27 1.79 -14.01
CA LEU A 74 -20.63 3.07 -14.62
C LEU A 74 -19.51 4.12 -14.51
N PHE A 75 -18.69 4.03 -13.46
CA PHE A 75 -17.61 4.98 -13.18
C PHE A 75 -16.23 4.46 -13.57
N ASN A 76 -16.13 3.19 -13.97
CA ASN A 76 -14.85 2.57 -14.31
C ASN A 76 -15.01 1.55 -15.46
N PRO A 77 -14.51 1.87 -16.66
CA PRO A 77 -14.68 1.02 -17.84
C PRO A 77 -13.74 -0.19 -17.85
N ILE A 78 -12.74 -0.25 -16.96
CA ILE A 78 -11.76 -1.33 -16.92
C ILE A 78 -12.42 -2.62 -16.44
N GLN A 79 -12.29 -3.68 -17.23
CA GLN A 79 -12.67 -5.04 -16.88
C GLN A 79 -11.44 -5.93 -16.92
N ILE A 80 -11.20 -6.67 -15.85
CA ILE A 80 -10.10 -7.63 -15.72
C ILE A 80 -10.69 -8.93 -15.20
N ASP A 81 -10.70 -9.97 -16.03
CA ASP A 81 -11.24 -11.29 -15.71
C ASP A 81 -10.16 -12.22 -15.10
N GLU A 82 -9.13 -11.64 -14.50
CA GLU A 82 -8.02 -12.32 -13.82
C GLU A 82 -7.87 -11.85 -12.37
N PRO A 83 -7.27 -12.65 -11.48
CA PRO A 83 -7.00 -12.23 -10.10
C PRO A 83 -6.11 -10.99 -10.02
N ILE A 84 -6.48 -10.07 -9.14
CA ILE A 84 -5.79 -8.78 -8.93
C ILE A 84 -5.41 -8.56 -7.46
N ALA A 85 -4.56 -7.56 -7.25
CA ALA A 85 -4.54 -6.79 -6.01
C ALA A 85 -5.08 -5.38 -6.28
N TYR A 86 -5.70 -4.77 -5.28
CA TYR A 86 -6.18 -3.39 -5.32
C TYR A 86 -5.59 -2.63 -4.14
N LEU A 87 -4.79 -1.61 -4.42
CA LEU A 87 -4.23 -0.70 -3.42
C LEU A 87 -5.24 0.42 -3.15
N GLN A 88 -5.87 0.36 -1.98
CA GLN A 88 -6.92 1.29 -1.57
C GLN A 88 -6.36 2.55 -0.91
N HIS A 89 -5.29 2.42 -0.13
CA HIS A 89 -4.67 3.54 0.57
C HIS A 89 -3.19 3.30 0.78
N ILE A 90 -2.40 4.37 0.68
CA ILE A 90 -1.01 4.41 1.11
C ILE A 90 -0.71 5.79 1.69
N GLY A 91 -0.03 5.82 2.83
CA GLY A 91 0.27 7.06 3.53
C GLY A 91 1.65 6.99 4.19
N THR A 92 2.42 8.06 4.06
CA THR A 92 3.66 8.25 4.83
C THR A 92 3.53 9.52 5.62
N ASN A 93 3.75 9.42 6.93
CA ASN A 93 3.80 10.57 7.82
C ASN A 93 4.81 11.60 7.29
N THR A 94 4.43 12.88 7.31
CA THR A 94 5.20 13.98 6.73
C THR A 94 6.66 14.00 7.21
N SER A 95 6.91 13.69 8.48
CA SER A 95 8.26 13.63 9.07
C SER A 95 9.17 12.55 8.47
N TYR A 96 8.57 11.58 7.76
CA TYR A 96 9.25 10.42 7.17
C TYR A 96 9.22 10.42 5.63
N ARG A 97 8.62 11.45 5.01
CA ARG A 97 8.61 11.58 3.55
C ARG A 97 10.03 11.80 3.00
N GLY A 98 10.21 11.50 1.72
CA GLY A 98 11.51 11.57 1.04
C GLY A 98 12.49 10.43 1.39
N ARG A 99 12.09 9.49 2.26
CA ARG A 99 12.92 8.35 2.68
C ARG A 99 12.71 7.06 1.88
N GLY A 100 11.94 7.12 0.79
CA GLY A 100 11.66 5.96 -0.08
C GLY A 100 10.70 4.91 0.49
N ILE A 101 10.03 5.18 1.62
CA ILE A 101 9.18 4.19 2.33
C ILE A 101 8.00 3.74 1.47
N ALA A 102 7.24 4.66 0.89
CA ALA A 102 6.14 4.32 0.00
C ALA A 102 6.63 3.55 -1.24
N SER A 103 7.77 3.94 -1.82
CA SER A 103 8.39 3.23 -2.95
C SER A 103 8.66 1.77 -2.61
N TYR A 104 9.29 1.54 -1.46
CA TYR A 104 9.62 0.21 -0.97
C TYR A 104 8.37 -0.67 -0.80
N TYR A 105 7.32 -0.16 -0.16
CA TYR A 105 6.12 -0.97 0.07
C TYR A 105 5.31 -1.22 -1.20
N VAL A 106 5.30 -0.29 -2.16
CA VAL A 106 4.71 -0.54 -3.48
C VAL A 106 5.49 -1.63 -4.22
N GLU A 107 6.83 -1.59 -4.19
CA GLU A 107 7.69 -2.64 -4.75
C GLU A 107 7.41 -4.00 -4.10
N LYS A 108 7.27 -4.05 -2.77
CA LYS A 108 6.90 -5.28 -2.05
C LYS A 108 5.52 -5.81 -2.44
N LEU A 109 4.55 -4.93 -2.65
CA LEU A 109 3.23 -5.33 -3.14
C LEU A 109 3.30 -5.88 -4.58
N VAL A 110 4.13 -5.28 -5.44
CA VAL A 110 4.38 -5.79 -6.81
C VAL A 110 5.05 -7.16 -6.77
N GLU A 111 6.11 -7.34 -5.97
CA GLU A 111 6.77 -8.64 -5.75
C GLU A 111 5.77 -9.68 -5.21
N PHE A 112 4.91 -9.30 -4.27
CA PHE A 112 3.84 -10.17 -3.79
C PHE A 112 2.90 -10.60 -4.92
N CYS A 113 2.47 -9.66 -5.78
CA CYS A 113 1.62 -9.97 -6.92
C CYS A 113 2.28 -10.96 -7.87
N GLU A 114 3.55 -10.75 -8.22
CA GLU A 114 4.33 -11.67 -9.08
C GLU A 114 4.37 -13.08 -8.49
N ASN A 115 4.77 -13.20 -7.22
CA ASN A 115 4.92 -14.48 -6.54
C ASN A 115 3.59 -15.23 -6.33
N ASN A 116 2.46 -14.53 -6.44
CA ASN A 116 1.13 -15.08 -6.24
C ASN A 116 0.28 -15.07 -7.53
N GLY A 117 0.92 -14.98 -8.70
CA GLY A 117 0.27 -15.11 -10.01
C GLY A 117 -0.75 -14.02 -10.34
N ARG A 118 -0.63 -12.83 -9.73
CA ARG A 118 -1.47 -11.67 -10.01
C ARG A 118 -0.75 -10.77 -10.99
N LYS A 119 -1.33 -10.61 -12.17
CA LYS A 119 -0.74 -9.79 -13.24
C LYS A 119 -1.13 -8.30 -13.17
N PHE A 120 -2.08 -7.96 -12.31
CA PHE A 120 -2.62 -6.61 -12.23
C PHE A 120 -2.68 -6.10 -10.78
N LEU A 121 -2.15 -4.89 -10.59
CA LEU A 121 -2.33 -4.08 -9.39
C LEU A 121 -3.15 -2.84 -9.76
N LEU A 122 -4.32 -2.69 -9.14
CA LEU A 122 -5.23 -1.57 -9.41
C LEU A 122 -5.16 -0.54 -8.29
N LEU A 123 -5.34 0.73 -8.63
CA LEU A 123 -5.48 1.82 -7.65
C LEU A 123 -6.15 3.06 -8.24
N ASP A 124 -6.79 3.85 -7.39
CA ASP A 124 -7.29 5.18 -7.75
C ASP A 124 -6.17 6.21 -7.58
N ILE A 125 -5.95 7.10 -8.57
CA ILE A 125 -5.02 8.23 -8.40
C ILE A 125 -5.73 9.33 -7.61
N ALA A 126 -5.46 9.38 -6.31
CA ALA A 126 -5.98 10.40 -5.41
C ALA A 126 -4.84 11.15 -4.72
N PRO A 127 -4.37 12.29 -5.27
CA PRO A 127 -3.44 13.17 -4.57
C PRO A 127 -4.05 13.66 -3.26
N SER A 128 -3.22 13.80 -2.22
CA SER A 128 -3.70 14.35 -0.94
C SER A 128 -3.98 15.85 -1.09
N GLU A 129 -5.23 16.26 -0.87
CA GLU A 129 -5.62 17.67 -0.84
C GLU A 129 -5.05 18.42 0.38
N LYS A 130 -4.84 17.69 1.48
CA LYS A 130 -4.44 18.27 2.77
C LYS A 130 -2.94 18.41 2.96
N ASN A 131 -2.15 17.53 2.33
CA ASN A 131 -0.71 17.48 2.52
C ASN A 131 0.01 17.53 1.17
N GLN A 132 0.66 18.66 0.86
CA GLN A 132 1.45 18.83 -0.35
C GLN A 132 2.43 17.65 -0.52
N GLY A 133 2.21 16.87 -1.57
CA GLY A 133 2.95 15.68 -1.93
C GLY A 133 3.14 15.64 -3.44
N LEU A 134 3.00 14.47 -4.05
CA LEU A 134 2.99 14.34 -5.50
C LEU A 134 1.61 14.76 -6.04
N ASP A 135 1.61 15.51 -7.15
CA ASP A 135 0.39 15.74 -7.93
C ASP A 135 -0.07 14.47 -8.69
N ALA A 136 -1.22 14.52 -9.35
CA ALA A 136 -1.78 13.35 -10.05
C ALA A 136 -0.84 12.79 -11.14
N ILE A 137 -0.16 13.65 -11.90
CA ILE A 137 0.76 13.24 -12.97
C ILE A 137 2.01 12.61 -12.38
N GLN A 138 2.52 13.18 -11.30
CA GLN A 138 3.66 12.66 -10.56
C GLN A 138 3.34 11.32 -9.88
N LEU A 139 2.14 11.16 -9.32
CA LEU A 139 1.66 9.89 -8.77
C LEU A 139 1.54 8.83 -9.85
N GLU A 140 0.96 9.15 -11.00
CA GLU A 140 0.88 8.21 -12.13
C GLU A 140 2.27 7.72 -12.54
N LYS A 141 3.22 8.64 -12.71
CA LYS A 141 4.61 8.31 -13.04
C LYS A 141 5.28 7.47 -11.94
N PHE A 142 5.05 7.83 -10.67
CA PHE A 142 5.57 7.09 -9.53
C PHE A 142 5.10 5.63 -9.58
N TYR A 143 3.80 5.38 -9.70
CA TYR A 143 3.26 4.03 -9.76
C TYR A 143 3.70 3.29 -11.03
N LYS A 144 3.61 3.91 -12.21
CA LYS A 144 4.07 3.29 -13.47
C LYS A 144 5.54 2.89 -13.44
N SER A 145 6.38 3.62 -12.70
CA SER A 145 7.80 3.25 -12.54
C SER A 145 8.03 1.93 -11.79
N LYS A 146 6.99 1.39 -11.14
CA LYS A 146 7.03 0.12 -10.38
C LYS A 146 6.43 -1.05 -11.14
N GLU A 147 5.95 -0.84 -12.36
CA GLU A 147 5.53 -1.94 -13.22
C GLU A 147 6.69 -2.86 -13.57
N THR A 148 6.36 -4.12 -13.83
CA THR A 148 7.30 -5.10 -14.35
C THR A 148 6.77 -5.69 -15.66
N ASP A 149 7.53 -6.60 -16.24
CA ASP A 149 7.07 -7.44 -17.35
C ASP A 149 5.90 -8.35 -16.94
N LYS A 150 5.79 -8.70 -15.65
CA LYS A 150 4.78 -9.61 -15.11
C LYS A 150 3.58 -8.91 -14.46
N VAL A 151 3.77 -7.73 -13.87
CA VAL A 151 2.72 -6.98 -13.17
C VAL A 151 2.51 -5.63 -13.82
N LYS A 152 1.27 -5.37 -14.24
CA LYS A 152 0.80 -4.08 -14.76
C LYS A 152 0.05 -3.32 -13.69
N ILE A 153 0.20 -2.00 -13.70
CA ILE A 153 -0.48 -1.11 -12.77
C ILE A 153 -1.55 -0.35 -13.55
N CYS A 154 -2.80 -0.51 -13.13
CA CYS A 154 -3.95 0.09 -13.78
C CYS A 154 -4.60 1.12 -12.87
N PHE A 155 -4.90 2.29 -13.42
CA PHE A 155 -5.59 3.36 -12.72
C PHE A 155 -7.08 3.28 -13.01
N VAL A 156 -7.88 3.34 -11.95
CA VAL A 156 -9.31 3.04 -11.97
C VAL A 156 -10.18 4.23 -11.58
#